data_AF-A0A527ZEU4-F1
#
_entry.id   AF-A0A527ZEU4-F1
#
_cell.length_a   1.000
_cell.length_b   1.000
_cell.length_c   1.000
_cell.angle_alpha   90.00
_cell.angle_beta   90.00
_cell.angle_gamma   90.00
#
_symmetry.space_group_name_H-M   'P 1'
#
loop_
_entity.id
_entity.type
_entity.pdbx_description
1 polymer ?
#
loop_
_entity_poly.entity_id
_entity_poly.type
_entity_poly.pdbx_seq_one_letter_code
_entity_poly.pdbx_strand_id
1 'polypeptide(L)'
;DGTVYVLEVNPRASRTVPFVAKTIGRPIAKIAARIMAGESLEDAFAHYGAMPDPRNPGHIAVKEAVFPFARFPGVDILLGPEMRSTGEVMGLDRDFALAFAKSQLGAGVDLPRSGTLFVS
;
A
#
# COMPACT_ATOMS: atom_id res chain seq x y z
N ASP A 1 16.47 -11.28 -15.38
CA ASP A 1 16.71 -12.74 -15.36
C ASP A 1 15.41 -13.55 -15.18
N GLY A 2 14.31 -12.93 -14.72
CA GLY A 2 13.02 -13.63 -14.58
C GLY A 2 12.97 -14.54 -13.34
N THR A 3 13.97 -14.43 -12.47
CA THR A 3 14.11 -15.26 -11.27
C THR A 3 13.27 -14.68 -10.13
N VAL A 4 12.52 -15.54 -9.45
CA VAL A 4 11.74 -15.17 -8.26
C VAL A 4 12.50 -15.65 -7.01
N TYR A 5 12.74 -14.72 -6.07
CA TYR A 5 13.40 -15.00 -4.78
C TYR A 5 12.41 -14.85 -3.63
N VAL A 6 12.57 -15.66 -2.58
CA VAL A 6 11.77 -15.55 -1.35
C VAL A 6 12.58 -14.82 -0.29
N LEU A 7 12.04 -13.72 0.23
CA LEU A 7 12.65 -12.95 1.32
C LEU A 7 12.20 -13.48 2.69
N GLU A 8 10.89 -13.50 2.94
CA GLU A 8 10.30 -13.95 4.19
C GLU A 8 8.82 -14.35 4.02
N VAL A 9 8.29 -15.07 5.01
CA VAL A 9 6.85 -15.34 5.16
C VAL A 9 6.43 -14.92 6.57
N ASN A 10 5.42 -14.05 6.65
CA ASN A 10 4.82 -13.65 7.92
C ASN A 10 3.44 -14.31 8.05
N PRO A 11 3.27 -15.36 8.87
CA PRO A 11 2.01 -16.09 9.03
C PRO A 11 1.02 -15.32 9.93
N ARG A 12 0.80 -14.04 9.63
CA ARG A 12 -0.05 -13.11 10.39
C ARG A 12 -0.49 -11.96 9.49
N ALA A 13 -1.41 -11.14 9.98
CA ALA A 13 -1.74 -9.89 9.33
C ALA A 13 -0.50 -8.98 9.21
N SER A 14 -0.25 -8.49 8.00
CA SER A 14 0.79 -7.51 7.71
C SER A 14 0.22 -6.09 7.77
N ARG A 15 1.12 -5.09 7.81
CA ARG A 15 0.74 -3.67 7.72
C ARG A 15 0.09 -3.29 6.38
N THR A 16 0.13 -4.15 5.36
CA THR A 16 -0.49 -3.88 4.05
C THR A 16 -1.93 -4.37 3.94
N VAL A 17 -2.43 -5.15 4.92
CA VAL A 17 -3.82 -5.65 4.91
C VAL A 17 -4.87 -4.53 4.78
N PRO A 18 -4.79 -3.39 5.51
CA PRO A 18 -5.77 -2.31 5.36
C PRO A 18 -5.78 -1.68 3.96
N PHE A 19 -4.60 -1.46 3.36
CA PHE A 19 -4.46 -0.93 2.01
C PHE A 19 -5.06 -1.87 0.97
N VAL A 20 -4.75 -3.17 1.04
CA VAL A 20 -5.32 -4.18 0.13
C VAL A 20 -6.83 -4.25 0.29
N ALA A 21 -7.33 -4.29 1.53
CA ALA A 21 -8.76 -4.33 1.83
C ALA A 21 -9.53 -3.14 1.21
N LYS A 22 -8.96 -1.94 1.30
CA LYS A 22 -9.52 -0.74 0.65
C LYS A 22 -9.44 -0.80 -0.86
N THR A 23 -8.33 -1.30 -1.40
CA THR A 23 -8.10 -1.41 -2.85
C THR A 23 -9.11 -2.34 -3.52
N ILE A 24 -9.40 -3.49 -2.93
CA ILE A 24 -10.32 -4.49 -3.51
C ILE A 24 -11.78 -4.34 -3.01
N GLY A 25 -12.03 -3.41 -2.09
CA GLY A 25 -13.34 -3.21 -1.48
C GLY A 25 -13.84 -4.41 -0.67
N ARG A 26 -12.95 -5.12 0.05
CA ARG A 26 -13.31 -6.27 0.89
C ARG A 26 -12.62 -6.22 2.26
N PRO A 27 -13.33 -6.51 3.36
CA PRO A 27 -12.75 -6.44 4.71
C PRO A 27 -11.93 -7.70 5.02
N ILE A 28 -10.74 -7.82 4.42
CA ILE A 28 -9.88 -9.02 4.52
C ILE A 28 -9.64 -9.48 5.97
N ALA A 29 -9.42 -8.55 6.91
CA ALA A 29 -9.25 -8.90 8.31
C ALA A 29 -10.50 -9.55 8.94
N LYS A 30 -11.72 -9.10 8.56
CA LYS A 30 -12.97 -9.70 9.05
C LYS A 30 -13.22 -11.07 8.42
N ILE A 31 -12.89 -11.22 7.14
CA ILE A 31 -12.96 -12.51 6.42
C ILE A 31 -12.01 -13.52 7.08
N ALA A 32 -10.75 -13.14 7.29
CA ALA A 32 -9.77 -13.99 7.97
C ALA A 32 -10.22 -14.37 9.40
N ALA A 33 -10.82 -13.44 10.15
CA ALA A 33 -11.35 -13.72 11.48
C ALA A 33 -12.47 -14.77 11.48
N ARG A 34 -13.37 -14.74 10.48
CA ARG A 34 -14.42 -15.75 10.29
C ARG A 34 -13.84 -17.12 9.95
N ILE A 35 -12.83 -17.17 9.08
CA ILE A 35 -12.13 -18.41 8.75
C ILE A 35 -11.46 -19.01 10.00
N MET A 36 -10.80 -18.17 10.81
CA MET A 36 -10.25 -18.62 12.09
C MET A 36 -11.31 -19.14 13.07
N ALA A 37 -12.57 -18.70 12.94
CA ALA A 37 -13.71 -19.17 13.72
C ALA A 37 -14.36 -20.46 13.15
N GLY A 38 -13.85 -21.00 12.03
CA GLY A 38 -14.28 -22.28 11.46
C GLY A 38 -15.09 -22.19 10.17
N GLU A 39 -15.31 -20.99 9.62
CA GLU A 39 -15.95 -20.86 8.31
C GLU A 39 -15.01 -21.24 7.16
N SER A 40 -15.57 -21.74 6.07
CA SER A 40 -14.83 -21.89 4.82
C SER A 40 -14.48 -20.52 4.23
N LEU A 41 -13.55 -20.48 3.28
CA LEU A 41 -13.19 -19.25 2.57
C LEU A 41 -14.41 -18.69 1.83
N GLU A 42 -15.15 -19.56 1.15
CA GLU A 42 -16.34 -19.22 0.38
C GLU A 42 -17.44 -18.62 1.27
N ASP A 43 -17.75 -19.26 2.39
CA ASP A 43 -18.77 -18.78 3.34
C ASP A 43 -18.37 -17.44 3.95
N ALA A 44 -17.11 -17.30 4.37
CA ALA A 44 -16.60 -16.06 4.94
C ALA A 44 -16.65 -14.89 3.94
N PHE A 45 -16.37 -15.15 2.65
CA PHE A 45 -16.51 -14.14 1.59
C PHE A 45 -17.97 -13.80 1.30
N ALA A 46 -18.88 -14.77 1.27
CA ALA A 46 -20.29 -14.58 0.95
C ALA A 46 -20.96 -13.48 1.82
N HIS A 47 -20.50 -13.31 3.07
CA HIS A 47 -20.94 -12.23 3.96
C HIS A 47 -20.62 -10.81 3.49
N TYR A 48 -19.63 -10.64 2.60
CA TYR A 48 -19.12 -9.34 2.15
C TYR A 48 -19.15 -9.19 0.62
N GLY A 49 -19.90 -10.06 -0.06
CA GLY A 49 -20.06 -10.09 -1.51
C GLY A 49 -19.13 -11.09 -2.21
N ALA A 50 -19.24 -11.19 -3.54
CA ALA A 50 -18.43 -12.12 -4.31
C ALA A 50 -16.93 -11.89 -4.09
N MET A 51 -16.16 -12.97 -4.18
CA MET A 51 -14.71 -12.92 -4.21
C MET A 51 -14.25 -11.99 -5.34
N PRO A 52 -13.44 -10.95 -5.05
CA PRO A 52 -13.02 -9.99 -6.06
C PRO A 52 -12.09 -10.66 -7.08
N ASP A 53 -12.15 -10.26 -8.35
CA ASP A 53 -11.12 -10.64 -9.33
C ASP A 53 -9.91 -9.70 -9.16
N PRO A 54 -8.78 -10.18 -8.61
CA PRO A 54 -7.61 -9.33 -8.39
C PRO A 54 -6.94 -8.91 -9.70
N ARG A 55 -7.25 -9.56 -10.84
CA ARG A 55 -6.58 -9.30 -12.13
C ARG A 55 -7.12 -8.06 -12.84
N ASN A 56 -8.31 -7.58 -12.48
CA ASN A 56 -8.89 -6.41 -13.11
C ASN A 56 -9.75 -5.58 -12.12
N PRO A 57 -9.11 -4.86 -11.18
CA PRO A 57 -9.82 -4.02 -10.23
C PRO A 57 -10.52 -2.81 -10.87
N GLY A 58 -10.21 -2.46 -12.13
CA GLY A 58 -10.76 -1.28 -12.81
C GLY A 58 -10.17 0.06 -12.36
N HIS A 59 -9.20 0.03 -11.44
CA HIS A 59 -8.44 1.17 -10.94
C HIS A 59 -7.04 0.74 -10.49
N ILE A 60 -6.20 1.73 -10.21
CA ILE A 60 -4.86 1.62 -9.66
C ILE A 60 -4.85 2.30 -8.31
N ALA A 61 -4.37 1.57 -7.30
CA ALA A 61 -4.12 2.09 -5.97
C ALA A 61 -2.60 2.14 -5.73
N VAL A 62 -2.10 3.30 -5.31
CA VAL A 62 -0.70 3.51 -4.94
C VAL A 62 -0.64 3.82 -3.45
N LYS A 63 0.30 3.18 -2.76
CA LYS A 63 0.62 3.44 -1.36
C LYS A 63 1.94 4.18 -1.29
N GLU A 64 1.97 5.30 -0.58
CA GLU A 64 3.20 6.05 -0.30
C GLU A 64 3.42 6.18 1.21
N ALA A 65 4.68 6.15 1.63
CA ALA A 65 5.11 6.27 3.02
C ALA A 65 5.31 7.75 3.41
N VAL A 66 5.00 8.07 4.66
CA VAL A 66 5.24 9.40 5.24
C VAL A 66 6.40 9.32 6.23
N PHE A 67 7.38 10.20 6.06
CA PHE A 67 8.61 10.22 6.85
C PHE A 67 8.67 11.41 7.81
N PRO A 68 9.18 11.23 9.03
CA PRO A 68 9.23 12.29 10.05
C PRO A 68 10.52 13.14 9.98
N PHE A 69 11.27 13.13 8.86
CA PHE A 69 12.62 13.71 8.78
C PHE A 69 12.70 15.17 9.21
N ALA A 70 11.69 15.98 8.89
CA ALA A 70 11.64 17.39 9.29
C ALA A 70 11.64 17.60 10.82
N ARG A 71 11.29 16.58 11.62
CA ARG A 71 11.28 16.62 13.08
C ARG A 71 12.62 16.24 13.72
N PHE A 72 13.56 15.68 12.95
CA PHE A 72 14.81 15.13 13.44
C PHE A 72 16.01 15.69 12.66
N PRO A 73 16.40 16.96 12.89
CA PRO A 73 17.54 17.54 12.18
C PRO A 73 18.84 16.79 12.50
N GLY A 74 19.71 16.64 11.49
CA GLY A 74 21.00 15.96 11.63
C GLY A 74 20.95 14.44 11.46
N VAL A 75 19.77 13.84 11.23
CA VAL A 75 19.67 12.43 10.83
C VAL A 75 19.81 12.28 9.32
N ASP A 76 20.37 11.15 8.91
CA ASP A 76 20.40 10.77 7.51
C ASP A 76 18.98 10.46 7.00
N ILE A 77 18.61 11.14 5.91
CA ILE A 77 17.29 11.02 5.26
C ILE A 77 17.27 9.93 4.17
N LEU A 78 18.37 9.19 4.01
CA LEU A 78 18.44 8.06 3.08
C LEU A 78 17.59 6.87 3.54
N LEU A 79 17.01 6.17 2.57
CA LEU A 79 16.29 4.92 2.79
C LEU A 79 17.28 3.76 2.92
N GLY A 80 16.91 2.77 3.72
CA GLY A 80 17.74 1.60 3.97
C GLY A 80 16.90 0.36 4.29
N PRO A 81 17.54 -0.74 4.74
CA PRO A 81 16.84 -1.98 5.09
C PRO A 81 15.97 -1.85 6.34
N GLU A 82 16.20 -0.81 7.16
CA GLU A 82 15.39 -0.50 8.34
C GLU A 82 14.24 0.46 7.98
N MET A 83 13.02 0.14 8.44
CA MET A 83 11.84 0.97 8.22
C MET A 83 11.87 2.25 9.10
N ARG A 84 11.82 3.43 8.48
CA ARG A 84 11.82 4.75 9.17
C ARG A 84 10.54 5.57 9.01
N SER A 85 9.61 5.14 8.16
CA SER A 85 8.34 5.83 7.93
C SER A 85 7.42 5.73 9.15
N THR A 86 6.66 6.78 9.44
CA THR A 86 5.69 6.83 10.55
C THR A 86 4.24 6.65 10.13
N GLY A 87 3.96 6.78 8.83
CA GLY A 87 2.61 6.68 8.29
C GLY A 87 2.60 6.30 6.83
N GLU A 88 1.40 6.22 6.27
CA GLU A 88 1.16 5.92 4.86
C GLU A 88 -0.08 6.64 4.34
N VAL A 89 -0.10 6.91 3.05
CA VAL A 89 -1.22 7.48 2.32
C VAL A 89 -1.55 6.64 1.09
N MET A 90 -2.74 6.84 0.55
CA MET A 90 -3.25 6.10 -0.61
C MET A 90 -3.68 7.07 -1.70
N GLY A 91 -3.13 6.91 -2.91
CA GLY A 91 -3.63 7.51 -4.13
C GLY A 91 -4.45 6.49 -4.93
N LEU A 92 -5.59 6.91 -5.48
CA LEU A 92 -6.49 6.06 -6.27
C LEU A 92 -6.89 6.77 -7.55
N ASP A 93 -6.67 6.12 -8.69
CA ASP A 93 -7.09 6.60 -10.01
C ASP A 93 -7.23 5.42 -10.99
N ARG A 94 -7.72 5.66 -12.21
CA ARG A 94 -7.68 4.67 -13.30
C ARG A 94 -6.32 4.67 -14.01
N ASP A 95 -5.58 5.78 -13.93
CA ASP A 95 -4.24 5.92 -14.49
C ASP A 95 -3.16 5.85 -13.39
N PHE A 96 -2.03 5.21 -13.70
CA PHE A 96 -0.95 5.01 -12.73
C PHE A 96 -0.31 6.33 -12.33
N ALA A 97 0.00 7.20 -13.29
CA ALA A 97 0.69 8.45 -13.04
C ALA A 97 -0.18 9.38 -12.17
N LEU A 98 -1.49 9.38 -12.39
CA LEU A 98 -2.43 10.13 -11.56
C LEU A 98 -2.58 9.51 -10.16
N ALA A 99 -2.66 8.19 -10.04
CA ALA A 99 -2.71 7.53 -8.72
C ALA A 99 -1.43 7.80 -7.92
N PHE A 100 -0.27 7.78 -8.58
CA PHE A 100 1.02 8.11 -7.99
C PHE A 100 1.11 9.60 -7.60
N ALA A 101 0.70 10.52 -8.48
CA ALA A 101 0.67 11.94 -8.17
C ALA A 101 -0.23 12.24 -6.94
N LYS A 102 -1.37 11.56 -6.83
CA LYS A 102 -2.26 11.65 -5.66
C LYS A 102 -1.60 11.13 -4.38
N SER A 103 -0.83 10.03 -4.44
CA SER A 103 -0.11 9.53 -3.26
C SER A 103 1.00 10.47 -2.84
N GLN A 104 1.76 11.05 -3.79
CA GLN A 104 2.78 12.07 -3.50
C GLN A 104 2.18 13.30 -2.81
N LEU A 105 1.10 13.85 -3.37
CA LEU A 105 0.39 14.98 -2.77
C LEU A 105 -0.14 14.64 -1.37
N GLY A 106 -0.69 13.42 -1.20
CA GLY A 106 -1.14 12.93 0.09
C GLY A 106 -0.02 12.84 1.13
N ALA A 107 1.19 12.48 0.69
CA ALA A 107 2.37 12.37 1.54
C ALA A 107 2.99 13.74 1.89
N GLY A 108 2.44 14.84 1.37
CA GLY A 108 2.96 16.19 1.54
C GLY A 108 4.09 16.54 0.59
N VAL A 109 4.30 15.75 -0.47
CA VAL A 109 5.28 16.05 -1.52
C VAL A 109 4.62 16.94 -2.56
N ASP A 110 5.10 18.18 -2.68
CA ASP A 110 4.75 19.07 -3.78
C ASP A 110 5.84 19.02 -4.86
N LEU A 111 5.51 18.42 -6.00
CA LEU A 111 6.45 18.28 -7.11
C LEU A 111 6.50 19.58 -7.92
N PRO A 112 7.70 20.21 -8.07
CA PRO A 112 7.84 21.38 -8.91
C PRO A 112 7.44 21.07 -10.36
N ARG A 113 6.58 21.92 -10.94
CA ARG A 113 6.13 21.78 -12.34
C ARG A 113 7.04 22.49 -13.35
N SER A 114 7.97 23.29 -12.86
CA SER A 114 8.94 24.06 -13.63
C SER A 114 10.14 24.41 -12.76
N GLY A 115 11.29 24.67 -13.37
CA GLY A 115 12.52 25.08 -12.68
C GLY A 115 13.71 24.25 -13.14
N THR A 116 14.73 24.19 -12.29
CA THR A 116 15.98 23.47 -12.57
C THR A 116 16.03 22.19 -11.73
N LEU A 117 16.23 21.05 -12.39
CA LEU A 117 16.48 19.77 -11.73
C LEU A 117 17.99 19.61 -11.49
N PHE A 118 18.38 19.26 -10.27
CA PHE A 118 19.73 18.83 -9.96
C PHE A 118 19.81 17.29 -10.03
N VAL A 119 20.79 16.77 -10.77
CA VAL A 119 21.06 15.34 -10.91
C VAL A 119 22.54 15.12 -10.60
N SER A 120 22.83 14.21 -9.67
CA SER A 120 24.18 13.84 -9.26
C SER A 120 24.35 12.33 -9.25
#